data_AF-A0A7J7XZJ4-F1
#
_entry.id   AF-A0A7J7XZJ4-F1
#
_cell.length_a   1.000
_cell.length_b   1.000
_cell.length_c   1.000
_cell.angle_alpha   90.00
_cell.angle_beta   90.00
_cell.angle_gamma   90.00
#
_symmetry.space_group_name_H-M   'P 1'
#
loop_
_entity.id
_entity.type
_entity.pdbx_description
1 polymer ?
#
loop_
_entity_poly.entity_id
_entity_poly.type
_entity_poly.pdbx_seq_one_letter_code
_entity_poly.pdbx_strand_id
1 'polypeptide(L)'
;MRTDSAEVIQSRVNDQEGREEFYVHYVGFNRRLDEWVDKNRLALTKTVKDAVQKNSEKYLSELAEQPERKITRNQKRKHDEINHVQKTYAEMDPTTAALEKEHEAITKVKYVDKIHIGNYEIDAWYFSPFPEDYGKQPKLWLCEYCLKYMKYEKSYRFHLGQCQWRQPPGKEIYRKSNISVYEVDGKDHKIYCQNLCLLAKLFLDHKTLYFDVEPFVFYILTEVDRQGAHIVGYFSKEKESPDGNNVACILTLPPYQRRGYGKFLIAFSYELSKLESTVGSPEKPLSDLGKLSYRSYWSWVLLEILRDFRGTLSIKDLRPHRDLPASAPIPFCSQMTSITQNDIISTLQSLNMVKYWKGQHVICVTPKLVEEHLKSAQYKKPPITVDSVCLKWAPPKHKQVKLSKK
;
A
#
# COMPACT_ATOMS: atom_id res chain seq x y z
N MET A 1 -17.75 1.92 -29.65
CA MET A 1 -16.48 1.91 -28.91
C MET A 1 -16.28 3.30 -28.33
N ARG A 2 -16.02 3.44 -27.02
CA ARG A 2 -15.64 4.74 -26.45
C ARG A 2 -14.24 5.09 -26.95
N THR A 3 -14.09 6.28 -27.51
CA THR A 3 -12.80 6.87 -27.88
C THR A 3 -12.41 7.84 -26.79
N ASP A 4 -11.46 7.43 -25.95
CA ASP A 4 -10.90 8.27 -24.90
C ASP A 4 -9.66 9.00 -25.41
N SER A 5 -9.48 10.27 -25.04
CA SER A 5 -8.31 11.06 -25.41
C SER A 5 -7.06 10.52 -24.71
N ALA A 6 -6.01 10.25 -25.47
CA ALA A 6 -4.76 9.72 -24.95
C ALA A 6 -3.53 10.45 -25.54
N GLU A 7 -2.48 10.56 -24.74
CA GLU A 7 -1.18 11.10 -25.12
C GLU A 7 -0.20 9.95 -25.37
N VAL A 8 0.46 9.95 -26.53
CA VAL A 8 1.54 9.01 -26.83
C VAL A 8 2.81 9.51 -26.13
N ILE A 9 3.32 8.72 -25.18
CA ILE A 9 4.52 9.05 -24.42
C ILE A 9 5.77 8.49 -25.10
N GLN A 10 5.71 7.25 -25.59
CA GLN A 10 6.83 6.55 -26.21
C GLN A 10 6.35 5.55 -27.27
N SER A 11 7.21 5.19 -28.22
CA SER A 11 7.01 4.07 -29.14
C SER A 11 8.15 3.05 -29.02
N ARG A 12 7.83 1.77 -29.28
CA ARG A 12 8.81 0.66 -29.37
C ARG A 12 8.47 -0.26 -30.53
N VAL A 13 9.48 -0.98 -31.00
CA VAL A 13 9.28 -2.15 -31.87
C VAL A 13 9.38 -3.38 -30.98
N ASN A 14 8.31 -4.17 -30.92
CA ASN A 14 8.29 -5.41 -30.17
C ASN A 14 9.03 -6.49 -30.97
N ASP A 15 10.29 -6.78 -30.62
CA ASP A 15 11.14 -7.75 -31.32
C ASP A 15 10.57 -9.18 -31.34
N GLN A 16 9.66 -9.52 -30.42
CA GLN A 16 9.04 -10.86 -30.37
C GLN A 16 7.88 -11.00 -31.35
N GLU A 17 7.13 -9.92 -31.60
CA GLU A 17 5.95 -9.93 -32.47
C GLU A 17 6.14 -9.18 -33.80
N GLY A 18 7.24 -8.43 -33.96
CA GLY A 18 7.54 -7.62 -35.13
C GLY A 18 6.60 -6.42 -35.33
N ARG A 19 5.91 -5.97 -34.27
CA ARG A 19 4.88 -4.92 -34.32
C ARG A 19 5.36 -3.62 -33.68
N GLU A 20 4.87 -2.50 -34.18
CA GLU A 20 5.08 -1.17 -33.61
C GLU A 20 4.00 -0.88 -32.56
N GLU A 21 4.44 -0.67 -31.32
CA GLU A 21 3.59 -0.41 -30.16
C GLU A 21 3.85 0.99 -29.61
N PHE A 22 2.80 1.60 -29.06
CA PHE A 22 2.83 2.94 -28.49
C PHE A 22 2.37 2.90 -27.03
N TYR A 23 3.17 3.47 -26.14
CA TYR A 23 2.77 3.65 -24.74
C TYR A 23 1.90 4.89 -24.61
N VAL A 24 0.67 4.69 -24.16
CA VAL A 24 -0.34 5.75 -24.08
C VAL A 24 -0.75 6.05 -22.65
N HIS A 25 -0.89 7.34 -22.35
CA HIS A 25 -1.52 7.82 -21.13
C HIS A 25 -2.90 8.39 -21.46
N TYR A 26 -3.93 7.90 -20.77
CA TYR A 26 -5.29 8.38 -20.95
C TYR A 26 -5.51 9.68 -20.15
N VAL A 27 -5.81 10.77 -20.87
CA VAL A 27 -5.92 12.11 -20.28
C VAL A 27 -7.03 12.14 -19.23
N GLY A 28 -6.67 12.57 -18.01
CA GLY A 28 -7.61 12.65 -16.88
C GLY A 28 -7.84 11.32 -16.16
N PHE A 29 -7.13 10.25 -16.53
CA PHE A 29 -7.19 8.96 -15.86
C PHE A 29 -5.91 8.67 -15.06
N ASN A 30 -6.01 7.74 -14.11
CA ASN A 30 -4.87 7.30 -13.33
C ASN A 30 -3.89 6.49 -14.19
N ARG A 31 -2.58 6.71 -14.02
CA ARG A 31 -1.50 6.03 -14.75
C ARG A 31 -1.52 4.51 -14.71
N ARG A 32 -2.23 3.90 -13.75
CA ARG A 32 -2.47 2.45 -13.73
C ARG A 32 -3.18 1.91 -14.99
N LEU A 33 -3.83 2.79 -15.75
CA LEU A 33 -4.52 2.46 -17.00
C LEU A 33 -3.62 2.64 -18.22
N ASP A 34 -2.41 3.17 -18.04
CA ASP A 34 -1.47 3.34 -19.14
C ASP A 34 -1.06 1.96 -19.67
N GLU A 35 -1.04 1.82 -20.98
CA GLU A 35 -0.77 0.54 -21.66
C GLU A 35 0.03 0.76 -22.95
N TRP A 36 0.69 -0.31 -23.42
CA TRP A 36 1.17 -0.38 -24.79
C TRP A 36 0.02 -0.79 -25.70
N VAL A 37 -0.23 0.00 -26.74
CA VAL A 37 -1.26 -0.26 -27.74
C VAL A 37 -0.67 -0.40 -29.13
N ASP A 38 -1.22 -1.32 -29.91
CA ASP A 38 -0.94 -1.43 -31.34
C ASP A 38 -1.33 -0.14 -32.08
N LYS A 39 -0.63 0.14 -33.17
CA LYS A 39 -0.96 1.21 -34.13
C LYS A 39 -2.44 1.20 -34.53
N ASN A 40 -3.04 0.02 -34.66
CA ASN A 40 -4.42 -0.17 -35.10
C ASN A 40 -5.46 0.34 -34.09
N ARG A 41 -5.07 0.53 -32.82
CA ARG A 41 -5.92 1.11 -31.76
C ARG A 41 -5.84 2.63 -31.68
N LEU A 42 -4.94 3.26 -32.45
CA LEU A 42 -4.74 4.70 -32.44
C LEU A 42 -5.43 5.37 -33.62
N ALA A 43 -6.45 6.18 -33.33
CA ALA A 43 -6.97 7.16 -34.28
C ALA A 43 -6.08 8.41 -34.26
N LEU A 44 -4.91 8.32 -34.92
CA LEU A 44 -3.93 9.41 -34.98
C LEU A 44 -4.52 10.59 -35.75
N THR A 45 -4.83 11.69 -35.06
CA THR A 45 -5.27 12.95 -35.68
C THR A 45 -4.09 13.78 -36.20
N LYS A 46 -2.84 13.40 -35.88
CA LYS A 46 -1.58 14.02 -36.34
C LYS A 46 -0.51 12.96 -36.59
N THR A 47 0.38 13.19 -37.55
CA THR A 47 1.52 12.32 -37.87
C THR A 47 2.43 12.12 -36.65
N VAL A 48 2.75 10.86 -36.33
CA VAL A 48 3.54 10.45 -35.14
C VAL A 48 4.85 11.23 -34.99
N LYS A 49 5.50 11.58 -36.11
CA LYS A 49 6.75 12.35 -36.13
C LYS A 49 6.60 13.78 -35.61
N ASP A 50 5.43 14.41 -35.78
CA ASP A 50 5.20 15.79 -35.37
C ASP A 50 4.77 15.93 -33.89
N ALA A 51 4.25 14.86 -33.30
CA ALA A 51 3.76 14.84 -31.92
C ALA A 51 4.90 14.69 -30.89
N VAL A 52 5.91 13.88 -31.20
CA VAL A 52 7.08 13.66 -30.33
C VAL A 52 7.99 14.91 -30.30
N GLN A 53 8.10 15.61 -31.44
CA GLN A 53 9.02 16.74 -31.58
C GLN A 53 8.46 18.06 -31.02
N LYS A 54 7.14 18.30 -31.13
CA LYS A 54 6.51 19.51 -30.56
C LYS A 54 6.42 19.54 -29.03
N ASN A 55 6.41 18.39 -28.35
CA ASN A 55 6.27 18.36 -26.89
C ASN A 55 7.56 18.73 -26.15
N SER A 56 8.74 18.53 -26.75
CA SER A 56 10.00 18.95 -26.14
C SER A 56 10.17 20.48 -26.14
N GLU A 57 9.63 21.18 -27.14
CA GLU A 57 9.76 22.65 -27.26
C GLU A 57 8.62 23.39 -26.54
N LYS A 58 7.41 22.82 -26.48
CA LYS A 58 6.26 23.48 -25.85
C LYS A 58 6.33 23.49 -24.32
N TYR A 59 6.97 22.50 -23.70
CA TYR A 59 7.10 22.39 -22.24
C TYR A 59 8.11 23.37 -21.63
N LEU A 60 9.05 23.88 -22.43
CA LEU A 60 10.02 24.92 -22.01
C LEU A 60 9.45 26.34 -22.15
N SER A 61 8.39 26.54 -22.93
CA SER A 61 7.80 27.85 -23.20
C SER A 61 6.64 28.22 -22.26
N GLU A 62 5.95 27.25 -21.63
CA GLU A 62 4.78 27.51 -20.77
C GLU A 62 5.13 27.80 -19.29
N LEU A 63 6.43 27.88 -18.94
CA LEU A 63 6.91 28.30 -17.61
C LEU A 63 7.23 29.81 -17.51
N ALA A 64 7.08 30.55 -18.60
CA ALA A 64 7.22 32.00 -18.62
C ALA A 64 5.86 32.62 -18.97
N GLU A 65 5.35 33.42 -18.05
CA GLU A 65 4.17 34.29 -18.14
C GLU A 65 2.83 33.70 -17.65
N GLN A 66 2.34 34.30 -16.54
CA GLN A 66 0.97 34.77 -16.26
C GLN A 66 0.49 34.55 -14.80
N PRO A 67 -0.39 35.43 -14.26
CA PRO A 67 -0.08 36.19 -13.06
C PRO A 67 -0.88 35.78 -11.82
N GLU A 68 -0.40 36.22 -10.65
CA GLU A 68 -1.00 35.98 -9.34
C GLU A 68 -2.46 36.48 -9.25
N ARG A 69 -3.40 35.56 -8.98
CA ARG A 69 -4.69 35.89 -8.35
C ARG A 69 -4.73 35.34 -6.93
N LYS A 70 -4.76 36.25 -5.95
CA LYS A 70 -4.77 35.91 -4.52
C LYS A 70 -6.15 35.43 -4.07
N ILE A 71 -6.24 34.16 -3.67
CA ILE A 71 -7.40 33.56 -3.00
C ILE A 71 -7.34 33.85 -1.50
N THR A 72 -8.50 34.12 -0.87
CA THR A 72 -8.56 34.44 0.56
C THR A 72 -8.31 33.21 1.45
N ARG A 73 -7.66 33.44 2.60
CA ARG A 73 -7.17 32.43 3.56
C ARG A 73 -8.22 31.41 4.02
N ASN A 74 -9.51 31.78 4.00
CA ASN A 74 -10.62 30.92 4.45
C ASN A 74 -11.17 30.00 3.33
N GLN A 75 -11.05 30.41 2.06
CA GLN A 75 -11.38 29.56 0.91
C GLN A 75 -10.31 28.50 0.65
N LYS A 76 -9.04 28.81 0.93
CA LYS A 76 -7.93 27.84 0.84
C LYS A 76 -8.11 26.67 1.82
N ARG A 77 -8.47 26.95 3.08
CA ARG A 77 -8.76 25.90 4.09
C ARG A 77 -9.89 24.95 3.69
N LYS A 78 -11.01 25.47 3.16
CA LYS A 78 -12.15 24.63 2.74
C LYS A 78 -11.85 23.81 1.47
N HIS A 79 -11.00 24.30 0.58
CA HIS A 79 -10.61 23.57 -0.62
C HIS A 79 -9.62 22.43 -0.31
N ASP A 80 -8.67 22.67 0.60
CA ASP A 80 -7.66 21.70 1.01
C ASP A 80 -8.24 20.54 1.85
N GLU A 81 -9.26 20.81 2.67
CA GLU A 81 -9.89 19.79 3.53
C GLU A 81 -10.77 18.78 2.77
N ILE A 82 -11.43 19.20 1.67
CA ILE A 82 -12.42 18.39 0.97
C ILE A 82 -11.82 17.62 -0.22
N ASN A 83 -10.77 18.15 -0.87
CA ASN A 83 -10.20 17.53 -2.07
C ASN A 83 -8.90 16.74 -1.86
N HIS A 84 -8.28 16.75 -0.67
CA HIS A 84 -7.07 15.97 -0.36
C HIS A 84 -6.11 15.90 -1.57
N VAL A 85 -5.85 17.09 -2.13
CA VAL A 85 -4.90 17.28 -3.21
C VAL A 85 -3.58 16.69 -2.72
N GLN A 86 -2.94 15.87 -3.56
CA GLN A 86 -1.57 15.42 -3.35
C GLN A 86 -0.76 16.60 -2.81
N LYS A 87 -0.02 16.39 -1.73
CA LYS A 87 0.93 17.41 -1.27
C LYS A 87 1.73 17.83 -2.49
N THR A 88 1.61 19.11 -2.87
CA THR A 88 2.37 19.64 -3.98
C THR A 88 3.84 19.45 -3.66
N TYR A 89 4.67 19.21 -4.69
CA TYR A 89 6.14 19.09 -4.63
C TYR A 89 6.84 20.09 -3.67
N ALA A 90 6.19 21.21 -3.37
CA ALA A 90 6.62 22.24 -2.43
C ALA A 90 6.64 21.83 -0.94
N GLU A 91 5.99 20.73 -0.53
CA GLU A 91 5.97 20.27 0.87
C GLU A 91 6.96 19.13 1.18
N MET A 92 7.67 18.63 0.17
CA MET A 92 8.70 17.59 0.33
C MET A 92 10.07 18.22 0.49
N ASP A 93 10.99 17.55 1.18
CA ASP A 93 12.36 18.05 1.24
C ASP A 93 12.98 18.05 -0.18
N PRO A 94 13.89 18.99 -0.49
CA PRO A 94 14.40 19.18 -1.85
C PRO A 94 15.06 17.95 -2.44
N THR A 95 15.67 17.10 -1.59
CA THR A 95 16.32 15.86 -1.99
C THR A 95 15.31 14.79 -2.36
N THR A 96 14.26 14.58 -1.55
CA THR A 96 13.17 13.65 -1.86
C THR A 96 12.38 14.11 -3.07
N ALA A 97 12.07 15.41 -3.19
CA ALA A 97 11.37 15.96 -4.35
C ALA A 97 12.17 15.80 -5.65
N ALA A 98 13.49 15.97 -5.61
CA ALA A 98 14.36 15.76 -6.77
C ALA A 98 14.45 14.28 -7.16
N LEU A 99 14.63 13.38 -6.19
CA LEU A 99 14.62 11.93 -6.41
C LEU A 99 13.27 11.43 -6.95
N GLU A 100 12.16 11.97 -6.45
CA GLU A 100 10.82 11.66 -6.95
C GLU A 100 10.59 12.19 -8.37
N LYS A 101 11.08 13.40 -8.69
CA LYS A 101 10.96 13.98 -10.04
C LYS A 101 11.83 13.25 -11.07
N GLU A 102 13.04 12.84 -10.68
CA GLU A 102 13.93 12.01 -11.49
C GLU A 102 13.35 10.60 -11.66
N HIS A 103 12.85 9.99 -10.58
CA HIS A 103 12.11 8.74 -10.66
C HIS A 103 10.91 8.87 -11.60
N GLU A 104 10.04 9.88 -11.45
CA GLU A 104 8.88 10.06 -12.33
C GLU A 104 9.26 10.17 -13.80
N ALA A 105 10.40 10.78 -14.13
CA ALA A 105 10.89 10.87 -15.50
C ALA A 105 11.33 9.51 -16.06
N ILE A 106 12.00 8.69 -15.25
CA ILE A 106 12.50 7.35 -15.63
C ILE A 106 11.37 6.31 -15.62
N THR A 107 10.40 6.43 -14.71
CA THR A 107 9.30 5.47 -14.50
C THR A 107 8.05 5.78 -15.32
N LYS A 108 8.10 6.78 -16.22
CA LYS A 108 6.98 7.20 -17.06
C LYS A 108 6.46 6.10 -17.98
N VAL A 109 7.31 5.14 -18.34
CA VAL A 109 6.98 4.07 -19.26
C VAL A 109 7.19 2.72 -18.60
N LYS A 110 6.11 1.95 -18.54
CA LYS A 110 6.11 0.59 -18.03
C LYS A 110 6.75 -0.31 -19.09
N TYR A 111 7.88 -0.94 -18.78
CA TYR A 111 8.51 -1.88 -19.73
C TYR A 111 8.01 -3.32 -19.55
N VAL A 112 7.85 -3.78 -18.30
CA VAL A 112 7.26 -5.10 -18.00
C VAL A 112 5.75 -4.98 -17.98
N ASP A 113 5.08 -5.52 -18.98
CA ASP A 113 3.63 -5.40 -19.13
C ASP A 113 2.86 -6.36 -18.24
N LYS A 114 3.42 -7.57 -18.09
CA LYS A 114 2.70 -8.70 -17.55
C LYS A 114 3.63 -9.63 -16.78
N ILE A 115 3.10 -10.26 -15.75
CA ILE A 115 3.82 -11.29 -15.01
C ILE A 115 3.03 -12.60 -15.00
N HIS A 116 3.74 -13.72 -14.95
CA HIS A 116 3.18 -15.03 -14.66
C HIS A 116 3.67 -15.49 -13.30
N ILE A 117 2.75 -15.82 -12.40
CA ILE A 117 3.04 -16.30 -11.05
C ILE A 117 2.03 -17.38 -10.64
N GLY A 118 2.53 -18.57 -10.32
CA GLY A 118 1.67 -19.73 -10.06
C GLY A 118 0.78 -20.03 -11.27
N ASN A 119 -0.53 -20.03 -11.05
CA ASN A 119 -1.54 -20.22 -12.12
C ASN A 119 -2.12 -18.89 -12.67
N TYR A 120 -1.52 -17.76 -12.32
CA TYR A 120 -2.03 -16.44 -12.70
C TYR A 120 -1.14 -15.74 -13.71
N GLU A 121 -1.78 -15.04 -14.63
CA GLU A 121 -1.18 -14.02 -15.47
C GLU A 121 -1.76 -12.67 -15.07
N ILE A 122 -0.90 -11.71 -14.72
CA ILE A 122 -1.30 -10.46 -14.07
C ILE A 122 -0.68 -9.29 -14.83
N ASP A 123 -1.49 -8.34 -15.25
CA ASP A 123 -1.02 -7.09 -15.84
C ASP A 123 -0.46 -6.17 -14.75
N ALA A 124 0.74 -5.66 -14.96
CA ALA A 124 1.33 -4.69 -14.06
C ALA A 124 0.65 -3.32 -14.18
N TRP A 125 0.64 -2.53 -13.12
CA TRP A 125 0.01 -1.20 -13.09
C TRP A 125 1.03 -0.08 -13.20
N TYR A 126 2.24 -0.32 -12.70
CA TYR A 126 3.31 0.67 -12.63
C TYR A 126 4.63 0.07 -13.09
N PHE A 127 5.58 0.94 -13.43
CA PHE A 127 6.96 0.55 -13.65
C PHE A 127 7.58 -0.05 -12.37
N SER A 128 8.39 -1.09 -12.55
CA SER A 128 9.26 -1.68 -11.53
C SER A 128 10.69 -1.83 -12.06
N PRO A 129 11.72 -1.46 -11.29
CA PRO A 129 13.12 -1.43 -11.72
C PRO A 129 13.76 -2.83 -11.70
N PHE A 130 13.19 -3.77 -12.46
CA PHE A 130 13.88 -5.02 -12.75
C PHE A 130 15.19 -4.72 -13.52
N PRO A 131 16.27 -5.52 -13.31
CA PRO A 131 17.53 -5.31 -14.04
C PRO A 131 17.30 -5.22 -15.56
N GLU A 132 18.07 -4.37 -16.25
CA GLU A 132 17.75 -3.89 -17.62
C GLU A 132 17.32 -4.98 -18.61
N ASP A 133 18.00 -6.13 -18.63
CA ASP A 133 17.65 -7.20 -19.56
C ASP A 133 16.28 -7.85 -19.31
N TYR A 134 15.77 -7.75 -18.08
CA TYR A 134 14.47 -8.25 -17.64
C TYR A 134 13.41 -7.16 -17.77
N GLY A 135 13.79 -5.91 -17.48
CA GLY A 135 12.89 -4.75 -17.57
C GLY A 135 12.26 -4.63 -18.96
N LYS A 136 13.02 -4.89 -20.03
CA LYS A 136 12.56 -4.79 -21.43
C LYS A 136 11.67 -5.95 -21.91
N GLN A 137 11.45 -6.98 -21.09
CA GLN A 137 10.62 -8.12 -21.51
C GLN A 137 9.12 -7.79 -21.33
N PRO A 138 8.26 -8.11 -22.31
CA PRO A 138 6.82 -7.87 -22.19
C PRO A 138 6.21 -8.73 -21.07
N LYS A 139 6.80 -9.91 -20.82
CA LYS A 139 6.34 -10.85 -19.81
C LYS A 139 7.51 -11.37 -18.96
N LEU A 140 7.34 -11.34 -17.63
CA LEU A 140 8.23 -12.00 -16.68
C LEU A 140 7.58 -13.22 -16.04
N TRP A 141 8.38 -14.22 -15.72
CA TRP A 141 7.95 -15.46 -15.07
C TRP A 141 8.50 -15.50 -13.64
N LEU A 142 7.62 -15.54 -12.64
CA LEU A 142 7.99 -15.51 -11.23
C LEU A 142 7.62 -16.83 -10.57
N CYS A 143 8.57 -17.39 -9.82
CA CYS A 143 8.29 -18.49 -8.91
C CYS A 143 7.40 -18.00 -7.76
N GLU A 144 6.26 -18.63 -7.53
CA GLU A 144 5.33 -18.21 -6.46
C GLU A 144 5.88 -18.42 -5.04
N TYR A 145 6.86 -19.31 -4.88
CA TYR A 145 7.43 -19.65 -3.57
C TYR A 145 8.67 -18.83 -3.23
N CYS A 146 9.66 -18.74 -4.12
CA CYS A 146 10.93 -18.03 -3.86
C CYS A 146 11.00 -16.64 -4.52
N LEU A 147 9.97 -16.26 -5.29
CA LEU A 147 9.84 -14.98 -6.00
C LEU A 147 10.93 -14.69 -7.04
N LYS A 148 11.78 -15.67 -7.37
CA LYS A 148 12.76 -15.52 -8.45
C LYS A 148 12.04 -15.20 -9.76
N TYR A 149 12.44 -14.10 -10.40
CA TYR A 149 11.98 -13.70 -11.73
C TYR A 149 12.88 -14.27 -12.83
N MET A 150 12.28 -14.59 -13.97
CA MET A 150 12.90 -15.24 -15.12
C MET A 150 12.35 -14.66 -16.43
N LYS A 151 13.17 -14.66 -17.48
CA LYS A 151 12.81 -14.12 -18.81
C LYS A 151 11.93 -15.07 -19.61
N TYR A 152 12.22 -16.38 -19.55
CA TYR A 152 11.62 -17.36 -20.44
C TYR A 152 10.83 -18.45 -19.70
N GLU A 153 9.79 -18.94 -20.36
CA GLU A 153 8.99 -20.06 -19.85
C GLU A 153 9.83 -21.32 -19.63
N LYS A 154 10.78 -21.61 -20.54
CA LYS A 154 11.67 -22.77 -20.41
C LYS A 154 12.49 -22.71 -19.11
N SER A 155 13.06 -21.55 -18.80
CA SER A 155 13.79 -21.35 -17.54
C SER A 155 12.88 -21.43 -16.32
N TYR A 156 11.64 -20.95 -16.42
CA TYR A 156 10.64 -21.06 -15.36
C TYR A 156 10.25 -22.51 -15.07
N ARG A 157 9.90 -23.29 -16.09
CA ARG A 157 9.57 -24.71 -15.94
C ARG A 157 10.74 -25.53 -15.39
N PHE A 158 11.95 -25.26 -15.86
CA PHE A 158 13.16 -25.87 -15.30
C PHE A 158 13.33 -25.51 -13.82
N HIS A 159 13.15 -24.22 -13.46
CA HIS A 159 13.20 -23.78 -12.08
C HIS A 159 12.15 -24.45 -11.20
N LEU A 160 10.90 -24.61 -11.66
CA LEU A 160 9.85 -25.31 -10.89
C LEU A 160 10.22 -26.76 -10.56
N GLY A 161 10.93 -27.45 -11.46
CA GLY A 161 11.44 -28.81 -11.21
C GLY A 161 12.61 -28.88 -10.22
N GLN A 162 13.35 -27.79 -10.02
CA GLN A 162 14.53 -27.74 -9.15
C GLN A 162 14.27 -27.04 -7.81
N CYS A 163 13.31 -26.12 -7.77
CA CYS A 163 13.02 -25.31 -6.61
C CYS A 163 12.45 -26.17 -5.47
N GLN A 164 13.12 -26.14 -4.32
CA GLN A 164 12.71 -26.87 -3.11
C GLN A 164 11.75 -26.06 -2.22
N TRP A 165 11.59 -24.76 -2.49
CA TRP A 165 10.71 -23.89 -1.70
C TRP A 165 9.24 -24.20 -1.98
N ARG A 166 8.45 -24.37 -0.92
CA ARG A 166 6.98 -24.51 -0.97
C ARG A 166 6.26 -23.57 0.00
N GLN A 167 7.00 -22.61 0.55
CA GLN A 167 6.49 -21.58 1.45
C GLN A 167 7.48 -20.40 1.47
N PRO A 168 7.07 -19.22 1.93
CA PRO A 168 7.98 -18.13 2.22
C PRO A 168 9.11 -18.58 3.17
N PRO A 169 10.30 -17.97 3.08
CA PRO A 169 11.34 -18.16 4.08
C PRO A 169 10.91 -17.56 5.43
N GLY A 170 11.81 -17.54 6.41
CA GLY A 170 11.53 -16.99 7.73
C GLY A 170 10.65 -17.89 8.58
N LYS A 171 9.90 -17.28 9.51
CA LYS A 171 9.18 -17.98 10.57
C LYS A 171 7.68 -17.89 10.36
N GLU A 172 6.98 -19.03 10.36
CA GLU A 172 5.52 -19.05 10.44
C GLU A 172 5.09 -18.61 11.85
N ILE A 173 4.54 -17.40 11.95
CA ILE A 173 4.11 -16.80 13.24
C ILE A 173 2.60 -16.88 13.44
N TYR A 174 1.84 -17.24 12.41
CA TYR A 174 0.40 -17.40 12.49
C TYR A 174 -0.06 -18.53 11.58
N ARG A 175 -0.93 -19.41 12.10
CA ARG A 175 -1.60 -20.45 11.31
C ARG A 175 -3.04 -20.63 11.80
N LYS A 176 -4.01 -20.46 10.91
CA LYS A 176 -5.40 -20.85 11.15
C LYS A 176 -6.02 -21.42 9.88
N SER A 177 -6.41 -22.70 9.92
CA SER A 177 -6.91 -23.43 8.75
C SER A 177 -5.90 -23.38 7.59
N ASN A 178 -6.30 -22.86 6.43
CA ASN A 178 -5.49 -22.67 5.24
C ASN A 178 -4.81 -21.29 5.16
N ILE A 179 -4.85 -20.46 6.20
CA ILE A 179 -4.21 -19.13 6.20
C ILE A 179 -2.98 -19.14 7.10
N SER A 180 -1.84 -18.72 6.54
CA SER A 180 -0.58 -18.58 7.26
C SER A 180 0.05 -17.20 7.06
N VAL A 181 0.72 -16.70 8.10
CA VAL A 181 1.58 -15.50 8.01
C VAL A 181 3.01 -15.84 8.41
N TYR A 182 3.95 -15.46 7.56
CA TYR A 182 5.37 -15.64 7.75
C TYR A 182 6.04 -14.30 8.07
N GLU A 183 6.84 -14.26 9.12
CA GLU A 183 7.73 -13.16 9.46
C GLU A 183 9.09 -13.39 8.79
N VAL A 184 9.51 -12.45 7.95
CA VAL A 184 10.73 -12.54 7.14
C VAL A 184 11.58 -11.31 7.39
N ASP A 185 12.75 -11.50 8.01
CA ASP A 185 13.72 -10.41 8.20
C ASP A 185 14.43 -10.11 6.87
N GLY A 186 14.42 -8.85 6.44
CA GLY A 186 15.05 -8.43 5.19
C GLY A 186 16.57 -8.53 5.19
N LYS A 187 17.21 -8.54 6.36
CA LYS A 187 18.65 -8.79 6.51
C LYS A 187 18.98 -10.27 6.29
N ASP A 188 18.17 -11.16 6.85
CA ASP A 188 18.42 -12.61 6.78
C ASP A 188 18.03 -13.19 5.41
N HIS A 189 17.02 -12.62 4.76
CA HIS A 189 16.47 -13.11 3.49
C HIS A 189 16.48 -12.05 2.38
N LYS A 190 17.61 -11.34 2.24
CA LYS A 190 17.80 -10.21 1.32
C LYS A 190 17.25 -10.43 -0.10
N ILE A 191 17.63 -11.53 -0.76
CA ILE A 191 17.20 -11.82 -2.13
C ILE A 191 15.68 -12.00 -2.24
N TYR A 192 15.07 -12.73 -1.30
CA TYR A 192 13.62 -12.93 -1.30
C TYR A 192 12.88 -11.61 -1.13
N CYS A 193 13.32 -10.77 -0.19
CA CYS A 193 12.71 -9.49 0.10
C CYS A 193 12.91 -8.48 -1.05
N GLN A 194 14.06 -8.49 -1.72
CA GLN A 194 14.28 -7.68 -2.94
C GLN A 194 13.34 -8.11 -4.07
N ASN A 195 13.22 -9.42 -4.31
CA ASN A 195 12.27 -9.94 -5.31
C ASN A 195 10.82 -9.54 -4.99
N LEU A 196 10.43 -9.63 -3.71
CA LEU A 196 9.12 -9.19 -3.24
C LEU A 196 8.91 -7.69 -3.47
N CYS A 197 9.91 -6.86 -3.19
CA CYS A 197 9.84 -5.42 -3.42
C CYS A 197 9.68 -5.07 -4.91
N LEU A 198 10.41 -5.75 -5.79
CA LEU A 198 10.28 -5.59 -7.24
C LEU A 198 8.89 -6.02 -7.74
N LEU A 199 8.38 -7.15 -7.24
CA LEU A 199 7.01 -7.59 -7.51
C LEU A 199 5.99 -6.56 -7.01
N ALA A 200 6.17 -6.04 -5.80
CA ALA A 200 5.25 -5.09 -5.21
C ALA A 200 5.21 -3.75 -5.95
N LYS A 201 6.37 -3.29 -6.45
CA LYS A 201 6.48 -2.03 -7.20
C LYS A 201 5.68 -2.04 -8.50
N LEU A 202 5.39 -3.21 -9.08
CA LEU A 202 4.47 -3.33 -10.22
C LEU A 202 3.05 -2.88 -9.90
N PHE A 203 2.67 -2.85 -8.62
CA PHE A 203 1.31 -2.55 -8.15
C PHE A 203 1.25 -1.40 -7.14
N LEU A 204 2.40 -0.80 -6.81
CA LEU A 204 2.53 0.34 -5.90
C LEU A 204 3.28 1.47 -6.61
N ASP A 205 2.63 2.63 -6.69
CA ASP A 205 3.18 3.80 -7.38
C ASP A 205 4.38 4.39 -6.62
N HIS A 206 4.16 4.73 -5.35
CA HIS A 206 5.09 5.48 -4.50
C HIS A 206 6.08 4.60 -3.70
N LYS A 207 6.37 3.38 -4.15
CA LYS A 207 7.38 2.55 -3.47
C LYS A 207 8.78 2.97 -3.93
N THR A 208 9.56 3.54 -3.02
CA THR A 208 10.90 4.08 -3.32
C THR A 208 12.03 3.14 -2.95
N LEU A 209 11.87 2.32 -1.90
CA LEU A 209 12.89 1.38 -1.43
C LEU A 209 12.61 -0.05 -1.92
N TYR A 210 13.52 -0.59 -2.73
CA TYR A 210 13.42 -1.95 -3.29
C TYR A 210 14.69 -2.80 -3.17
N PHE A 211 15.88 -2.20 -3.04
CA PHE A 211 17.13 -2.94 -2.82
C PHE A 211 17.62 -2.92 -1.37
N ASP A 212 17.39 -1.80 -0.67
CA ASP A 212 17.70 -1.69 0.75
C ASP A 212 16.55 -2.23 1.61
N VAL A 213 16.61 -3.54 1.86
CA VAL A 213 15.55 -4.29 2.57
C VAL A 213 15.92 -4.61 4.01
N GLU A 214 17.19 -4.42 4.41
CA GLU A 214 17.71 -4.78 5.73
C GLU A 214 17.03 -4.06 6.90
N PRO A 215 16.60 -2.79 6.76
CA PRO A 215 15.84 -2.09 7.81
C PRO A 215 14.41 -2.62 8.03
N PHE A 216 13.93 -3.54 7.20
CA PHE A 216 12.53 -3.96 7.19
C PHE A 216 12.33 -5.41 7.64
N VAL A 217 11.17 -5.65 8.25
CA VAL A 217 10.58 -6.97 8.44
C VAL A 217 9.35 -7.07 7.53
N PHE A 218 9.19 -8.21 6.88
CA PHE A 218 8.10 -8.47 5.95
C PHE A 218 7.17 -9.55 6.53
N TYR A 219 5.87 -9.28 6.49
CA TYR A 219 4.83 -10.19 6.95
C TYR A 219 4.06 -10.72 5.76
N ILE A 220 4.38 -11.95 5.34
CA ILE A 220 3.88 -12.56 4.11
C ILE A 220 2.65 -13.39 4.40
N LEU A 221 1.51 -13.00 3.83
CA LEU A 221 0.26 -13.73 3.91
C LEU A 221 0.17 -14.75 2.78
N THR A 222 -0.20 -15.98 3.14
CA THR A 222 -0.33 -17.09 2.22
C THR A 222 -1.62 -17.87 2.41
N GLU A 223 -2.11 -18.45 1.32
CA GLU A 223 -3.07 -19.55 1.34
C GLU A 223 -2.34 -20.87 1.18
N VAL A 224 -2.64 -21.84 2.05
CA VAL A 224 -1.94 -23.12 2.11
C VAL A 224 -2.84 -24.24 1.61
N ASP A 225 -2.36 -24.98 0.64
CA ASP A 225 -3.00 -26.18 0.10
C ASP A 225 -2.09 -27.42 0.26
N ARG A 226 -2.30 -28.46 -0.55
CA ARG A 226 -1.48 -29.68 -0.54
C ARG A 226 -0.11 -29.50 -1.22
N GLN A 227 0.03 -28.52 -2.10
CA GLN A 227 1.25 -28.22 -2.85
C GLN A 227 2.18 -27.29 -2.06
N GLY A 228 1.62 -26.31 -1.35
CA GLY A 228 2.43 -25.39 -0.53
C GLY A 228 1.64 -24.20 0.00
N ALA A 229 2.39 -23.17 0.41
CA ALA A 229 1.88 -21.88 0.85
C ALA A 229 2.05 -20.84 -0.26
N HIS A 230 0.93 -20.48 -0.90
CA HIS A 230 0.85 -19.58 -2.04
C HIS A 230 0.71 -18.14 -1.58
N ILE A 231 1.59 -17.24 -2.05
CA ILE A 231 1.55 -15.83 -1.67
C ILE A 231 0.26 -15.14 -2.14
N VAL A 232 -0.38 -14.44 -1.21
CA VAL A 232 -1.62 -13.67 -1.44
C VAL A 232 -1.35 -12.17 -1.32
N GLY A 233 -0.49 -11.79 -0.39
CA GLY A 233 -0.15 -10.40 -0.12
C GLY A 233 0.88 -10.29 1.00
N TYR A 234 1.26 -9.08 1.33
CA TYR A 234 2.18 -8.81 2.43
C TYR A 234 2.00 -7.40 2.97
N PHE A 235 2.59 -7.13 4.13
CA PHE A 235 3.00 -5.78 4.49
C PHE A 235 4.45 -5.78 4.99
N SER A 236 5.14 -4.65 4.84
CA SER A 236 6.46 -4.42 5.44
C SER A 236 6.33 -3.45 6.61
N LYS A 237 7.24 -3.60 7.57
CA LYS A 237 7.35 -2.75 8.76
C LYS A 237 8.83 -2.42 8.98
N GLU A 238 9.14 -1.16 9.25
CA GLU A 238 10.48 -0.77 9.68
C GLU A 238 10.78 -1.37 11.05
N LYS A 239 12.00 -1.88 11.23
CA LYS A 239 12.46 -2.38 12.54
C LYS A 239 12.46 -1.27 13.59
N GLU A 240 12.83 -0.07 13.16
CA GLU A 240 12.82 1.16 13.95
C GLU A 240 12.13 2.24 13.11
N SER A 241 10.91 2.63 13.50
CA SER A 241 10.16 3.68 12.82
C SER A 241 10.11 4.93 13.71
N PRO A 242 10.79 6.04 13.35
CA PRO A 242 10.78 7.28 14.13
C PRO A 242 9.37 7.85 14.33
N ASP A 243 8.52 7.72 13.31
CA ASP A 243 7.15 8.21 13.29
C ASP A 243 6.15 7.23 13.95
N GLY A 244 6.62 6.05 14.38
CA GLY A 244 5.77 5.02 14.96
C GLY A 244 4.84 4.36 13.94
N ASN A 245 5.26 4.28 12.67
CA ASN A 245 4.48 3.59 11.64
C ASN A 245 4.49 2.08 11.89
N ASN A 246 3.32 1.45 11.92
CA ASN A 246 3.22 -0.01 12.04
C ASN A 246 3.17 -0.74 10.70
N VAL A 247 3.03 0.01 9.61
CA VAL A 247 3.05 -0.47 8.22
C VAL A 247 3.76 0.56 7.36
N ALA A 248 4.75 0.12 6.59
CA ALA A 248 5.42 0.93 5.57
C ALA A 248 4.74 0.74 4.19
N CYS A 249 4.73 -0.49 3.69
CA CYS A 249 4.01 -0.86 2.47
C CYS A 249 3.03 -1.99 2.77
N ILE A 250 1.89 -2.02 2.07
CA ILE A 250 0.91 -3.10 2.14
C ILE A 250 0.37 -3.40 0.74
N LEU A 251 0.29 -4.68 0.39
CA LEU A 251 -0.20 -5.12 -0.90
C LEU A 251 -0.97 -6.43 -0.78
N THR A 252 -2.11 -6.50 -1.45
CA THR A 252 -2.76 -7.76 -1.84
C THR A 252 -2.62 -7.92 -3.35
N LEU A 253 -2.10 -9.06 -3.79
CA LEU A 253 -1.89 -9.30 -5.21
C LEU A 253 -3.23 -9.23 -5.97
N PRO A 254 -3.27 -8.71 -7.21
CA PRO A 254 -4.51 -8.41 -7.91
C PRO A 254 -5.55 -9.54 -7.94
N PRO A 255 -5.20 -10.82 -8.19
CA PRO A 255 -6.18 -11.92 -8.21
C PRO A 255 -6.95 -12.12 -6.90
N TYR A 256 -6.36 -11.70 -5.78
CA TYR A 256 -6.88 -11.89 -4.43
C TYR A 256 -7.53 -10.63 -3.85
N GLN A 257 -7.54 -9.51 -4.58
CA GLN A 257 -8.16 -8.28 -4.10
C GLN A 257 -9.68 -8.44 -3.92
N ARG A 258 -10.26 -7.61 -3.03
CA ARG A 258 -11.69 -7.61 -2.68
C ARG A 258 -12.24 -8.91 -2.06
N ARG A 259 -11.37 -9.83 -1.64
CA ARG A 259 -11.75 -11.10 -0.95
C ARG A 259 -11.56 -11.08 0.58
N GLY A 260 -11.14 -9.94 1.14
CA GLY A 260 -10.97 -9.76 2.58
C GLY A 260 -9.52 -9.80 3.09
N TYR A 261 -8.56 -10.29 2.31
CA TYR A 261 -7.15 -10.37 2.74
C TYR A 261 -6.52 -9.02 3.07
N GLY A 262 -6.90 -7.94 2.36
CA GLY A 262 -6.42 -6.59 2.68
C GLY A 262 -6.83 -6.15 4.10
N LYS A 263 -8.10 -6.42 4.49
CA LYS A 263 -8.55 -6.17 5.88
C LYS A 263 -7.85 -7.08 6.88
N PHE A 264 -7.57 -8.34 6.50
CA PHE A 264 -6.80 -9.25 7.34
C PHE A 264 -5.38 -8.75 7.60
N LEU A 265 -4.65 -8.32 6.56
CA LEU A 265 -3.30 -7.75 6.69
C LEU A 265 -3.27 -6.51 7.59
N ILE A 266 -4.26 -5.61 7.43
CA ILE A 266 -4.42 -4.44 8.31
C ILE A 266 -4.70 -4.88 9.76
N ALA A 267 -5.62 -5.81 9.98
CA ALA A 267 -5.91 -6.32 11.31
C ALA A 267 -4.66 -6.94 11.95
N PHE A 268 -3.90 -7.71 11.18
CA PHE A 268 -2.70 -8.38 11.64
C PHE A 268 -1.62 -7.39 12.08
N SER A 269 -1.40 -6.29 11.34
CA SER A 269 -0.44 -5.26 11.75
C SER A 269 -0.82 -4.60 13.09
N TYR A 270 -2.12 -4.41 13.34
CA TYR A 270 -2.60 -3.92 14.64
C TYR A 270 -2.46 -4.96 15.76
N GLU A 271 -2.67 -6.26 15.51
CA GLU A 271 -2.40 -7.31 16.52
C GLU A 271 -0.93 -7.31 16.96
N LEU A 272 0.01 -7.08 16.05
CA LEU A 272 1.43 -6.90 16.40
C LEU A 272 1.63 -5.66 17.27
N SER A 273 1.03 -4.52 16.90
CA SER A 273 1.12 -3.29 17.71
C SER A 273 0.55 -3.47 19.13
N LYS A 274 -0.50 -4.28 19.29
CA LYS A 274 -1.07 -4.62 20.61
C LYS A 274 -0.07 -5.41 21.46
N LEU A 275 0.58 -6.42 20.87
CA LEU A 275 1.62 -7.22 21.55
C LEU A 275 2.85 -6.37 21.91
N GLU A 276 3.16 -5.34 21.13
CA GLU A 276 4.20 -4.34 21.42
C GLU A 276 3.77 -3.28 22.43
N SER A 277 2.51 -3.27 22.87
CA SER A 277 1.94 -2.22 23.72
C SER A 277 2.16 -0.81 23.14
N THR A 278 2.06 -0.67 21.82
CA THR A 278 2.19 0.61 21.11
C THR A 278 0.96 0.91 20.27
N VAL A 279 0.79 2.18 19.94
CA VAL A 279 -0.12 2.60 18.86
C VAL A 279 0.65 2.70 17.55
N GLY A 280 -0.05 2.58 16.43
CA GLY A 280 0.54 2.72 15.11
C GLY A 280 -0.44 3.25 14.07
N SER A 281 0.12 3.86 13.03
CA SER A 281 -0.57 4.29 11.82
C SER A 281 0.20 3.73 10.61
N PRO A 282 -0.43 3.55 9.44
CA PRO A 282 0.33 3.34 8.22
C PRO A 282 1.13 4.57 7.81
N GLU A 283 2.27 4.34 7.17
CA GLU A 283 3.07 5.37 6.50
C GLU A 283 2.22 6.11 5.45
N LYS A 284 2.48 7.42 5.31
CA LYS A 284 1.77 8.32 4.40
C LYS A 284 2.76 8.83 3.33
N PRO A 285 2.30 9.04 2.08
CA PRO A 285 0.92 8.97 1.61
C PRO A 285 0.43 7.54 1.29
N LEU A 286 -0.81 7.22 1.70
CA LEU A 286 -1.48 5.98 1.31
C LEU A 286 -1.99 6.04 -0.14
N SER A 287 -1.98 4.90 -0.83
CA SER A 287 -2.71 4.73 -2.10
C SER A 287 -4.22 4.85 -1.88
N ASP A 288 -4.99 5.19 -2.93
CA ASP A 288 -6.45 5.33 -2.80
C ASP A 288 -7.14 4.04 -2.33
N LEU A 289 -6.67 2.89 -2.82
CA LEU A 289 -7.15 1.58 -2.36
C LEU A 289 -6.76 1.33 -0.89
N GLY A 290 -5.57 1.76 -0.48
CA GLY A 290 -5.11 1.74 0.91
C GLY A 290 -6.02 2.58 1.81
N LYS A 291 -6.27 3.85 1.47
CA LYS A 291 -7.15 4.76 2.22
C LYS A 291 -8.54 4.17 2.43
N LEU A 292 -9.16 3.64 1.36
CA LEU A 292 -10.48 3.01 1.45
C LEU A 292 -10.47 1.78 2.38
N SER A 293 -9.41 0.97 2.31
CA SER A 293 -9.27 -0.25 3.13
C SER A 293 -9.09 0.08 4.61
N TYR A 294 -8.21 1.02 4.95
CA TYR A 294 -8.00 1.48 6.32
C TYR A 294 -9.25 2.15 6.90
N ARG A 295 -9.89 3.06 6.16
CA ARG A 295 -11.14 3.69 6.62
C ARG A 295 -12.25 2.67 6.88
N SER A 296 -12.39 1.66 6.01
CA SER A 296 -13.37 0.58 6.22
C SER A 296 -13.02 -0.28 7.43
N TYR A 297 -11.74 -0.60 7.64
CA TYR A 297 -11.28 -1.35 8.81
C TYR A 297 -11.49 -0.59 10.11
N TRP A 298 -11.03 0.66 10.21
CA TRP A 298 -11.19 1.50 11.40
C TRP A 298 -12.66 1.71 11.74
N SER A 299 -13.50 1.99 10.73
CA SER A 299 -14.95 2.16 10.95
C SER A 299 -15.55 0.90 11.55
N TRP A 300 -15.24 -0.29 11.01
CA TRP A 300 -15.74 -1.56 11.53
C TRP A 300 -15.28 -1.82 12.98
N VAL A 301 -13.99 -1.66 13.28
CA VAL A 301 -13.44 -1.87 14.63
C VAL A 301 -14.09 -0.93 15.64
N LEU A 302 -14.21 0.36 15.31
CA LEU A 302 -14.81 1.34 16.21
C LEU A 302 -16.31 1.08 16.42
N LEU A 303 -17.05 0.70 15.37
CA LEU A 303 -18.47 0.39 15.50
C LEU A 303 -18.72 -0.87 16.37
N GLU A 304 -17.89 -1.90 16.25
CA GLU A 304 -17.98 -3.09 17.13
C GLU A 304 -17.75 -2.71 18.60
N ILE A 305 -16.74 -1.88 18.88
CA ILE A 305 -16.46 -1.39 20.24
C ILE A 305 -17.62 -0.55 20.77
N LEU A 306 -18.16 0.36 19.96
CA LEU A 306 -19.27 1.23 20.34
C LEU A 306 -20.59 0.48 20.51
N ARG A 307 -20.77 -0.67 19.84
CA ARG A 307 -21.95 -1.54 20.02
C ARG A 307 -21.98 -2.11 21.44
N ASP A 308 -20.84 -2.60 21.89
CA ASP A 308 -20.72 -3.36 23.14
C ASP A 308 -20.58 -2.43 24.36
N PHE A 309 -20.38 -1.12 24.14
CA PHE A 309 -20.27 -0.13 25.21
C PHE A 309 -21.63 0.47 25.62
N ARG A 310 -21.84 0.62 26.93
CA ARG A 310 -22.99 1.31 27.54
C ARG A 310 -22.47 2.44 28.45
N GLY A 311 -22.36 3.67 27.93
CA GLY A 311 -21.94 4.85 28.71
C GLY A 311 -21.37 6.00 27.87
N THR A 312 -20.77 6.99 28.53
CA THR A 312 -20.05 8.12 27.89
C THR A 312 -18.57 7.79 27.74
N LEU A 313 -18.05 7.73 26.51
CA LEU A 313 -16.62 7.54 26.23
C LEU A 313 -15.94 8.87 25.92
N SER A 314 -14.83 9.17 26.60
CA SER A 314 -13.88 10.19 26.13
C SER A 314 -12.93 9.58 25.11
N ILE A 315 -12.42 10.39 24.16
CA ILE A 315 -11.42 9.92 23.21
C ILE A 315 -10.09 9.60 23.89
N LYS A 316 -9.83 10.17 25.07
CA LYS A 316 -8.68 9.80 25.90
C LYS A 316 -8.80 8.37 26.43
N ASP A 317 -10.03 7.84 26.54
CA ASP A 317 -10.33 6.46 26.94
C ASP A 317 -10.05 5.44 25.81
N LEU A 318 -9.72 5.95 24.63
CA LEU A 318 -9.28 5.20 23.46
C LEU A 318 -7.76 5.31 23.23
N ARG A 319 -6.93 5.73 24.21
CA ARG A 319 -5.43 5.64 24.19
C ARG A 319 -4.80 4.60 25.15
N PRO A 320 -3.71 3.87 24.79
CA PRO A 320 -2.94 3.09 25.75
C PRO A 320 -2.03 4.09 26.43
N HIS A 321 -2.25 4.35 27.73
CA HIS A 321 -1.51 5.39 28.43
C HIS A 321 -0.12 4.85 28.82
N ARG A 322 0.96 5.39 28.26
CA ARG A 322 2.36 4.99 28.57
C ARG A 322 2.83 5.42 29.97
N ASP A 323 2.20 6.42 30.59
CA ASP A 323 2.66 7.05 31.84
C ASP A 323 1.74 6.82 33.05
N LEU A 324 0.85 5.82 33.01
CA LEU A 324 0.03 5.48 34.19
C LEU A 324 0.76 4.45 35.09
N PRO A 325 0.76 4.63 36.42
CA PRO A 325 1.24 3.60 37.34
C PRO A 325 0.46 2.29 37.12
N ALA A 326 1.13 1.14 37.24
CA ALA A 326 0.60 -0.20 36.98
C ALA A 326 -0.68 -0.57 37.78
N SER A 327 -1.07 0.27 38.75
CA SER A 327 -2.23 0.13 39.62
C SER A 327 -3.43 0.99 39.24
N ALA A 328 -3.34 1.85 38.21
CA ALA A 328 -4.44 2.71 37.79
C ALA A 328 -5.31 2.04 36.69
N PRO A 329 -6.66 2.10 36.77
CA PRO A 329 -7.52 1.51 35.76
C PRO A 329 -7.36 2.24 34.42
N ILE A 330 -6.72 1.55 33.46
CA ILE A 330 -6.59 2.00 32.08
C ILE A 330 -7.98 1.94 31.43
N PRO A 331 -8.41 2.96 30.68
CA PRO A 331 -9.70 2.88 30.01
C PRO A 331 -9.71 1.75 28.96
N PHE A 332 -10.73 0.90 29.05
CA PHE A 332 -10.84 -0.41 28.39
C PHE A 332 -10.61 -0.40 26.87
N CYS A 333 -10.98 0.66 26.17
CA CYS A 333 -11.15 0.63 24.71
C CYS A 333 -9.85 0.82 23.90
N SER A 334 -8.77 1.31 24.51
CA SER A 334 -7.55 1.57 23.74
C SER A 334 -6.55 0.43 23.66
N GLN A 335 -6.39 -0.28 24.79
CA GLN A 335 -5.65 -1.53 24.80
C GLN A 335 -6.25 -2.53 23.78
N MET A 336 -7.50 -2.33 23.36
CA MET A 336 -8.16 -3.18 22.38
C MET A 336 -7.75 -2.92 20.92
N THR A 337 -7.29 -1.73 20.51
CA THR A 337 -7.16 -1.41 19.06
C THR A 337 -5.76 -1.07 18.55
N SER A 338 -4.92 -0.41 19.35
CA SER A 338 -3.64 0.17 18.90
C SER A 338 -3.74 1.19 17.75
N ILE A 339 -4.92 1.73 17.45
CA ILE A 339 -5.11 2.78 16.43
C ILE A 339 -4.73 4.15 17.03
N THR A 340 -4.08 5.02 16.24
CA THR A 340 -3.73 6.36 16.72
C THR A 340 -4.97 7.22 16.99
N GLN A 341 -4.84 8.18 17.92
CA GLN A 341 -5.93 9.10 18.25
C GLN A 341 -6.44 9.90 17.04
N ASN A 342 -5.52 10.31 16.15
CA ASN A 342 -5.88 11.08 14.96
C ASN A 342 -6.70 10.25 13.97
N ASP A 343 -6.36 8.97 13.80
CA ASP A 343 -7.09 8.05 12.93
C ASP A 343 -8.48 7.72 13.52
N ILE A 344 -8.58 7.60 14.85
CA ILE A 344 -9.88 7.45 15.55
C ILE A 344 -10.75 8.69 15.35
N ILE A 345 -10.22 9.89 15.60
CA ILE A 345 -10.96 11.15 15.47
C ILE A 345 -11.45 11.31 14.03
N SER A 346 -10.56 11.20 13.04
CA SER A 346 -10.93 11.35 11.62
C SER A 346 -11.96 10.32 11.18
N THR A 347 -11.86 9.07 11.66
CA THR A 347 -12.85 8.03 11.36
C THR A 347 -14.21 8.38 11.95
N LEU A 348 -14.28 8.74 13.23
CA LEU A 348 -15.54 9.11 13.91
C LEU A 348 -16.15 10.40 13.34
N GLN A 349 -15.32 11.36 12.91
CA GLN A 349 -15.78 12.55 12.18
C GLN A 349 -16.48 12.13 10.88
N SER A 350 -15.89 11.20 10.14
CA SER A 350 -16.47 10.70 8.88
C SER A 350 -17.78 9.91 9.08
N LEU A 351 -18.03 9.41 10.29
CA LEU A 351 -19.26 8.72 10.70
C LEU A 351 -20.27 9.66 11.40
N ASN A 352 -19.94 10.95 11.55
CA ASN A 352 -20.73 11.93 12.32
C ASN A 352 -20.97 11.51 13.79
N MET A 353 -20.01 10.82 14.41
CA MET A 353 -20.12 10.26 15.78
C MET A 353 -19.28 11.01 16.82
N VAL A 354 -18.69 12.14 16.47
CA VAL A 354 -17.85 12.95 17.38
C VAL A 354 -18.19 14.43 17.26
N LYS A 355 -18.19 15.13 18.40
CA LYS A 355 -18.37 16.58 18.48
C LYS A 355 -17.19 17.22 19.17
N TYR A 356 -16.92 18.49 18.85
CA TYR A 356 -15.92 19.28 19.53
C TYR A 356 -16.58 20.14 20.61
N TRP A 357 -16.18 19.95 21.86
CA TRP A 357 -16.73 20.65 23.01
C TRP A 357 -15.64 21.05 24.00
N LYS A 358 -15.58 22.33 24.38
CA LYS A 358 -14.60 22.89 25.35
C LYS A 358 -13.15 22.46 25.10
N GLY A 359 -12.72 22.46 23.84
CA GLY A 359 -11.33 22.09 23.50
C GLY A 359 -11.06 20.59 23.42
N GLN A 360 -12.09 19.75 23.55
CA GLN A 360 -11.96 18.29 23.51
C GLN A 360 -12.93 17.67 22.50
N HIS A 361 -12.49 16.58 21.88
CA HIS A 361 -13.36 15.77 21.04
C HIS A 361 -14.11 14.74 21.94
N VAL A 362 -15.43 14.76 21.87
CA VAL A 362 -16.34 13.93 22.68
C VAL A 362 -17.15 13.04 21.74
N ILE A 363 -17.19 11.74 22.04
CA ILE A 363 -17.99 10.78 21.27
C ILE A 363 -19.46 11.02 21.60
N CYS A 364 -20.27 11.23 20.56
CA CYS A 364 -21.71 11.48 20.68
C CYS A 364 -22.43 10.49 19.78
N VAL A 365 -22.77 9.33 20.32
CA VAL A 365 -23.38 8.24 19.56
C VAL A 365 -24.58 7.67 20.30
N THR A 366 -25.64 7.33 19.56
CA THR A 366 -26.78 6.57 20.09
C THR A 366 -26.65 5.10 19.67
N PRO A 367 -27.11 4.13 20.48
CA PRO A 367 -27.07 2.72 20.09
C PRO A 367 -27.74 2.46 18.73
N LYS A 368 -28.85 3.16 18.45
CA LYS A 368 -29.56 3.08 17.17
C LYS A 368 -28.68 3.48 15.98
N LEU A 369 -27.90 4.56 16.11
CA LEU A 369 -27.00 5.02 15.05
C LEU A 369 -25.88 4.01 14.78
N VAL A 370 -25.36 3.35 15.81
CA VAL A 370 -24.35 2.28 15.66
C VAL A 370 -24.93 1.09 14.91
N GLU A 371 -26.13 0.63 15.28
CA GLU A 371 -26.80 -0.48 14.61
C GLU A 371 -27.13 -0.17 13.14
N GLU A 372 -27.56 1.06 12.84
CA GLU A 372 -27.79 1.51 11.46
C GLU A 372 -26.52 1.43 10.61
N HIS A 373 -25.38 1.86 11.15
CA HIS A 373 -24.09 1.72 10.48
C HIS A 373 -23.68 0.25 10.33
N LEU A 374 -23.83 -0.58 11.37
CA LEU A 374 -23.47 -2.01 11.31
C LEU A 374 -24.32 -2.81 10.31
N LYS A 375 -25.55 -2.38 10.02
CA LYS A 375 -26.41 -2.97 8.97
C LYS A 375 -25.91 -2.65 7.56
N SER A 376 -25.13 -1.59 7.37
CA SER A 376 -24.56 -1.24 6.08
C SER A 376 -23.56 -2.31 5.61
N ALA A 377 -23.68 -2.71 4.34
CA ALA A 377 -22.79 -3.70 3.73
C ALA A 377 -21.30 -3.32 3.80
N GLN A 378 -20.99 -2.03 3.89
CA GLN A 378 -19.63 -1.50 3.95
C GLN A 378 -18.89 -1.82 5.26
N TYR A 379 -19.64 -1.98 6.36
CA TYR A 379 -19.09 -2.13 7.72
C TYR A 379 -19.37 -3.51 8.32
N LYS A 380 -19.83 -4.46 7.49
CA LYS A 380 -19.98 -5.86 7.91
C LYS A 380 -18.64 -6.43 8.36
N LYS A 381 -18.74 -7.34 9.34
CA LYS A 381 -17.62 -8.14 9.82
C LYS A 381 -16.89 -8.77 8.62
N PRO A 382 -15.55 -8.62 8.53
CA PRO A 382 -14.79 -9.20 7.44
C PRO A 382 -14.89 -10.73 7.48
N PRO A 383 -14.90 -11.39 6.31
CA PRO A 383 -15.02 -12.84 6.22
C PRO A 383 -13.83 -13.57 6.85
N ILE A 384 -12.66 -12.92 6.84
CA ILE A 384 -11.42 -13.45 7.39
C ILE A 384 -10.98 -12.51 8.52
N THR A 385 -10.94 -13.01 9.75
CA THR A 385 -10.50 -12.29 10.94
C THR A 385 -9.25 -12.92 11.52
N VAL A 386 -8.38 -12.09 12.10
CA VAL A 386 -7.20 -12.57 12.84
C VAL A 386 -7.66 -13.16 14.17
N ASP A 387 -7.15 -14.35 14.49
CA ASP A 387 -7.36 -15.01 15.78
C ASP A 387 -6.08 -14.91 16.62
N SER A 388 -6.11 -14.10 17.67
CA SER A 388 -4.93 -13.85 18.50
C SER A 388 -4.38 -15.12 19.17
N VAL A 389 -5.20 -16.15 19.40
CA VAL A 389 -4.75 -17.44 19.96
C VAL A 389 -3.83 -18.19 18.98
N CYS A 390 -4.01 -17.95 17.67
CA CYS A 390 -3.20 -18.55 16.63
C CYS A 390 -1.90 -17.78 16.33
N LEU A 391 -1.73 -16.58 16.92
CA LEU A 391 -0.55 -15.73 16.73
C LEU A 391 0.54 -16.09 17.75
N LYS A 392 1.63 -16.67 17.26
CA LYS A 392 2.81 -17.09 18.04
C LYS A 392 3.96 -16.11 17.83
N TRP A 393 3.83 -14.93 18.43
CA TRP A 393 4.78 -13.84 18.25
C TRP A 393 5.06 -13.10 19.56
N ALA A 394 6.27 -12.55 19.70
CA ALA A 394 6.67 -11.69 20.80
C ALA A 394 7.56 -10.55 20.27
N PRO A 395 7.49 -9.34 20.85
CA PRO A 395 8.32 -8.23 20.43
C PRO A 395 9.81 -8.55 20.45
N PRO A 396 10.60 -8.11 19.46
CA PRO A 396 12.05 -8.23 19.48
C PRO A 396 12.62 -7.58 20.74
N LYS A 397 13.56 -8.24 21.42
CA LYS A 397 14.27 -7.65 22.57
C LYS A 397 15.14 -6.50 22.04
N HIS A 398 14.73 -5.25 22.28
CA HIS A 398 15.57 -4.09 21.98
C HIS A 398 16.91 -4.23 22.71
N LYS A 399 18.03 -4.27 21.97
CA LYS A 399 19.34 -4.00 22.55
C LYS A 399 19.32 -2.55 23.00
N GLN A 400 19.14 -2.30 24.30
CA GLN A 400 19.31 -0.96 24.84
C GLN A 400 20.70 -0.45 24.46
N VAL A 401 20.76 0.49 23.53
CA VAL A 401 21.98 1.25 23.26
C VAL A 401 22.26 2.02 24.53
N LYS A 402 23.31 1.61 25.26
CA LYS A 402 23.84 2.37 26.39
C LYS A 402 24.25 3.74 25.85
N LEU A 403 23.41 4.75 26.06
CA LEU A 403 23.82 6.15 25.96
C LEU A 403 24.93 6.35 26.99
N SER A 404 26.18 6.33 26.51
CA SER A 404 27.32 6.79 27.28
C SER A 404 27.10 8.26 27.59
N LYS A 405 26.84 8.57 28.86
CA LYS A 405 26.86 9.94 29.38
C LYS A 405 28.23 10.54 29.00
N LYS A 406 28.24 11.60 28.19
CA LYS A 406 29.33 12.56 28.14
C LYS A 406 28.94 13.75 28.99
#